data_AF-A0AAW4L5Y1-F1
#
_entry.id   AF-A0AAW4L5Y1-F1
#
_cell.length_a   1.000
_cell.length_b   1.000
_cell.length_c   1.000
_cell.angle_alpha   90.00
_cell.angle_beta   90.00
_cell.angle_gamma   90.00
#
_symmetry.space_group_name_H-M   'P 1'
#
loop_
_entity.id
_entity.type
_entity.pdbx_description
1 polymer ?
#
loop_
_entity_poly.entity_id
_entity_poly.type
_entity_poly.pdbx_seq_one_letter_code
_entity_poly.pdbx_strand_id
1 'polypeptide(L)'
;MTVEQESTLRTLLAAISGFFICLALLIAVLNMSIMAGNRRKRGESGDRPASFIPILSLLFAGAAYYTGKSVLGFWPLAATLADPATWSIISLPFYLLSKAVQRKEG
;
A
#
# COMPACT_ATOMS: atom_id res chain seq x y z
N MET A 1 2.85 28.95 22.74
CA MET A 1 1.80 28.19 22.02
C MET A 1 0.78 27.79 23.06
N THR A 2 -0.50 28.15 22.89
CA THR A 2 -1.53 27.91 23.92
C THR A 2 -2.02 26.46 23.86
N VAL A 3 -2.53 25.93 24.98
CA VAL A 3 -3.02 24.53 25.08
C VAL A 3 -4.10 24.23 24.03
N GLU A 4 -4.95 25.21 23.70
CA GLU A 4 -5.93 25.09 22.61
C GLU A 4 -5.26 24.90 21.24
N GLN A 5 -4.24 25.69 20.90
CA GLN A 5 -3.52 25.57 19.63
C GLN A 5 -2.87 24.20 19.46
N GLU A 6 -2.35 23.62 20.54
CA GLU A 6 -1.78 22.27 20.49
C GLU A 6 -2.85 21.20 20.24
N SER A 7 -4.04 21.33 20.83
CA SER A 7 -5.15 20.40 20.61
C SER A 7 -5.69 20.47 19.17
N THR A 8 -5.83 21.68 18.62
CA THR A 8 -6.34 21.88 17.26
C THR A 8 -5.34 21.32 16.23
N LEU A 9 -4.04 21.52 16.47
CA LEU A 9 -2.99 20.96 15.62
C LEU A 9 -2.99 19.43 15.62
N ARG A 10 -3.08 18.80 16.80
CA ARG A 10 -3.15 17.33 16.91
C ARG A 10 -4.38 16.76 16.19
N THR A 11 -5.52 17.44 16.32
CA THR A 11 -6.77 17.04 15.65
C THR A 11 -6.66 17.13 14.13
N LEU A 12 -6.05 18.21 13.61
CA LEU A 12 -5.76 18.38 12.19
C LEU A 12 -4.81 17.29 11.65
N LEU A 13 -3.73 16.99 12.37
CA LEU A 13 -2.79 15.93 11.99
C LEU A 13 -3.45 14.55 11.99
N ALA A 14 -4.31 14.27 12.97
CA ALA A 14 -5.09 13.03 13.01
C ALA A 14 -6.06 12.92 11.82
N ALA A 15 -6.76 14.00 11.47
CA ALA A 15 -7.69 14.02 10.34
C ALA A 15 -6.96 13.82 8.99
N ILE A 16 -5.82 14.49 8.80
CA ILE A 16 -4.99 14.33 7.59
C ILE A 16 -4.45 12.90 7.49
N SER A 17 -3.92 12.35 8.59
CA SER A 17 -3.41 10.98 8.62
C SER A 17 -4.53 9.97 8.34
N GLY A 18 -5.71 10.16 8.94
CA GLY A 18 -6.90 9.34 8.69
C GLY A 18 -7.34 9.35 7.22
N PHE A 19 -7.33 10.52 6.57
CA PHE A 19 -7.64 10.63 5.14
C PHE A 19 -6.69 9.81 4.28
N PHE A 20 -5.38 9.87 4.55
CA PHE A 20 -4.39 9.07 3.83
C PHE A 20 -4.50 7.56 4.12
N ILE A 21 -4.86 7.15 5.33
CA ILE A 21 -5.13 5.74 5.66
C ILE A 21 -6.32 5.23 4.83
N CYS A 22 -7.41 6.00 4.74
CA CYS A 22 -8.56 5.64 3.91
C CYS A 22 -8.19 5.49 2.43
N LEU A 23 -7.38 6.40 1.89
CA LEU A 23 -6.85 6.30 0.52
C LEU A 23 -5.99 5.04 0.33
N ALA A 24 -5.11 4.73 1.28
CA ALA A 24 -4.27 3.54 1.22
C ALA A 24 -5.13 2.26 1.20
N LEU A 25 -6.17 2.19 2.05
CA LEU A 25 -7.11 1.07 2.09
C LEU A 25 -7.94 0.95 0.81
N LEU A 26 -8.41 2.07 0.25
CA LEU A 26 -9.16 2.07 -1.01
C LEU A 26 -8.33 1.49 -2.15
N ILE A 27 -7.04 1.86 -2.21
CA ILE A 27 -6.10 1.35 -3.20
C ILE A 27 -5.79 -0.12 -2.96
N ALA A 28 -5.66 -0.56 -1.71
CA ALA A 28 -5.50 -1.97 -1.38
C ALA A 28 -6.70 -2.81 -1.87
N VAL A 29 -7.93 -2.31 -1.70
CA VAL A 29 -9.15 -2.97 -2.20
C VAL A 29 -9.19 -2.99 -3.73
N LEU A 30 -8.79 -1.90 -4.39
CA LEU A 30 -8.65 -1.83 -5.85
C LEU A 30 -7.63 -2.85 -6.36
N ASN A 31 -6.46 -2.93 -5.72
CA ASN A 31 -5.41 -3.91 -6.02
C ASN A 31 -5.94 -5.34 -5.81
N MET A 32 -6.62 -5.65 -4.69
CA MET A 32 -7.24 -6.97 -4.50
C MET A 32 -8.25 -7.31 -5.61
N SER A 33 -9.08 -6.34 -6.01
CA SER A 33 -10.10 -6.52 -7.04
C SER A 33 -9.49 -6.78 -8.42
N ILE A 34 -8.42 -6.05 -8.77
CA ILE A 34 -7.66 -6.28 -10.01
C ILE A 34 -7.00 -7.65 -9.97
N MET A 35 -6.40 -8.05 -8.84
CA MET A 35 -5.77 -9.36 -8.70
C MET A 35 -6.79 -10.50 -8.83
N ALA A 36 -7.97 -10.36 -8.22
CA ALA A 36 -9.07 -11.31 -8.33
C ALA A 36 -9.63 -11.36 -9.77
N GLY A 37 -9.78 -10.20 -10.42
CA GLY A 37 -10.21 -10.08 -11.82
C GLY A 37 -9.23 -10.74 -12.80
N ASN A 38 -7.93 -10.49 -12.64
CA ASN A 38 -6.88 -11.10 -13.46
C ASN A 38 -6.77 -12.62 -13.22
N ARG A 39 -7.07 -13.10 -12.01
CA ARG A 39 -7.17 -14.55 -11.73
C ARG A 39 -8.38 -15.18 -12.42
N ARG A 40 -9.52 -14.48 -12.51
CA ARG A 40 -10.72 -14.96 -13.21
C ARG A 40 -10.56 -14.92 -14.74
N LYS A 41 -9.90 -13.90 -15.29
CA LYS A 41 -9.66 -13.73 -16.73
C LYS A 41 -8.48 -14.54 -17.29
N ARG A 42 -7.77 -15.31 -16.45
CA ARG A 42 -6.61 -16.13 -16.87
C ARG A 42 -6.96 -17.27 -17.85
N GLY A 43 -8.23 -17.45 -18.20
CA GLY A 43 -8.70 -18.37 -19.26
C GLY A 43 -9.28 -17.70 -20.51
N GLU A 44 -9.46 -16.37 -20.52
CA GLU A 44 -10.05 -15.64 -21.66
C GLU A 44 -9.04 -14.65 -22.23
N SER A 45 -8.40 -15.07 -23.32
CA SER A 45 -7.45 -14.27 -24.10
C SER A 45 -8.11 -12.97 -24.59
N GLY A 46 -7.51 -11.81 -24.31
CA GLY A 46 -7.69 -10.62 -25.15
C GLY A 46 -7.71 -9.26 -24.44
N ASP A 47 -8.11 -9.18 -23.17
CA ASP A 47 -8.22 -7.88 -22.50
C ASP A 47 -6.91 -7.46 -21.84
N ARG A 48 -6.48 -6.22 -22.13
CA ARG A 48 -5.29 -5.59 -21.54
C ARG A 48 -5.32 -5.75 -20.02
N PRO A 49 -4.26 -6.25 -19.38
CA PRO A 49 -4.22 -6.38 -17.92
C PRO A 49 -4.37 -4.99 -17.30
N ALA A 50 -5.31 -4.84 -16.37
CA ALA A 50 -5.45 -3.60 -15.61
C ALA A 50 -4.14 -3.33 -14.84
N SER A 51 -3.60 -2.11 -14.97
CA SER A 51 -2.34 -1.72 -14.38
C SER A 51 -2.43 -1.76 -12.85
N PHE A 52 -1.72 -2.72 -12.26
CA PHE A 52 -1.49 -2.78 -10.82
C PHE A 52 -0.53 -1.65 -10.45
N ILE A 53 -0.91 -0.78 -9.51
CA ILE A 53 0.00 0.28 -9.01
C ILE A 53 0.31 -0.01 -7.54
N PRO A 54 1.18 -1.01 -7.27
CA PRO A 54 1.48 -1.47 -5.92
C PRO A 54 2.18 -0.41 -5.06
N ILE A 55 2.75 0.61 -5.69
CA ILE A 55 3.52 1.66 -5.03
C ILE A 55 2.62 2.73 -4.41
N LEU A 56 1.40 2.90 -4.92
CA LEU A 56 0.55 4.04 -4.55
C LEU A 56 0.01 3.92 -3.11
N SER A 57 -0.45 2.73 -2.70
CA SER A 57 -0.88 2.46 -1.32
C SER A 57 0.25 2.62 -0.31
N LEU A 58 1.46 2.18 -0.67
CA LEU A 58 2.66 2.35 0.14
C LEU A 58 3.02 3.83 0.31
N LEU A 59 2.94 4.62 -0.76
CA LEU A 59 3.18 6.06 -0.71
C LEU A 59 2.16 6.77 0.19
N PHE A 60 0.87 6.45 0.08
CA PHE A 60 -0.15 7.10 0.91
C PHE A 60 -0.03 6.73 2.38
N ALA A 61 0.26 5.48 2.71
CA ALA A 61 0.49 5.11 4.10
C ALA A 61 1.81 5.66 4.65
N GLY A 62 2.84 5.82 3.82
CA GLY A 62 4.06 6.54 4.19
C GLY A 62 3.77 8.01 4.50
N ALA A 63 2.94 8.67 3.69
CA ALA A 63 2.47 10.03 3.94
C ALA A 63 1.62 10.11 5.22
N ALA A 64 0.74 9.13 5.45
CA ALA A 64 -0.07 9.02 6.66
C ALA A 64 0.79 8.85 7.92
N TYR A 65 1.84 8.03 7.84
CA TYR A 65 2.80 7.85 8.93
C TYR A 65 3.59 9.14 9.18
N TYR A 66 4.11 9.78 8.13
CA TYR A 66 4.90 11.00 8.29
C TYR A 66 4.08 12.14 8.94
N THR A 67 2.82 12.29 8.54
CA THR A 67 1.91 13.31 9.07
C THR A 67 1.34 12.94 10.45
N GLY A 68 1.08 11.67 10.70
CA GLY A 68 0.39 11.19 11.90
C GLY A 68 1.29 10.56 12.97
N LYS A 69 2.62 10.42 12.77
CA LYS A 69 3.50 9.66 13.68
C LYS A 69 3.44 10.14 15.13
N SER A 70 3.25 11.44 15.36
CA SER A 70 3.18 12.03 16.70
C SER A 70 1.88 11.73 17.43
N VAL A 71 0.83 11.33 16.71
CA VAL A 71 -0.52 11.10 17.26
C VAL A 71 -0.88 9.62 17.24
N LEU A 72 -0.61 8.94 16.12
CA LEU A 72 -1.02 7.56 15.84
C LEU A 72 0.14 6.57 15.91
N GLY A 73 1.39 7.04 16.07
CA GLY A 73 2.57 6.19 16.08
C GLY A 73 2.72 5.42 14.76
N PHE A 74 2.84 4.09 14.86
CA PHE A 74 3.03 3.20 13.70
C PHE A 74 1.73 2.68 13.09
N TRP A 75 0.57 2.98 13.68
CA TRP A 75 -0.73 2.51 13.17
C TRP A 75 -1.01 2.79 11.70
N PRO A 76 -0.64 3.95 11.13
CA PRO A 76 -0.88 4.21 9.71
C PRO A 76 -0.18 3.22 8.76
N LEU A 77 0.92 2.60 9.20
CA LEU A 77 1.62 1.56 8.42
C LEU A 77 0.91 0.21 8.47
N ALA A 78 0.00 -0.03 9.42
CA ALA A 78 -0.79 -1.28 9.43
C ALA A 78 -1.66 -1.40 8.16
N ALA A 79 -2.07 -0.28 7.57
CA ALA A 79 -2.83 -0.27 6.32
C ALA A 79 -2.04 -0.83 5.13
N THR A 80 -0.71 -0.69 5.10
CA THR A 80 0.11 -1.26 4.01
C THR A 80 0.28 -2.75 4.14
N LEU A 81 0.28 -3.28 5.36
CA LEU A 81 0.34 -4.72 5.62
C LEU A 81 -0.90 -5.44 5.10
N ALA A 82 -2.04 -4.76 5.02
CA ALA A 82 -3.26 -5.29 4.44
C ALA A 82 -3.25 -5.29 2.91
N ASP A 83 -2.35 -4.55 2.25
CA ASP A 83 -2.27 -4.51 0.80
C ASP A 83 -1.37 -5.65 0.26
N PRO A 84 -1.93 -6.65 -0.47
CA PRO A 84 -1.13 -7.69 -1.13
C PRO A 84 -0.10 -7.12 -2.10
N ALA A 85 -0.31 -5.90 -2.58
CA ALA A 85 0.63 -5.18 -3.43
C ALA A 85 1.94 -4.84 -2.70
N THR A 86 1.87 -4.46 -1.42
CA THR A 86 3.05 -4.25 -0.56
C THR A 86 3.88 -5.53 -0.45
N TRP A 87 3.21 -6.66 -0.22
CA TRP A 87 3.88 -7.97 -0.15
C TRP A 87 4.52 -8.37 -1.47
N SER A 88 3.88 -8.04 -2.59
CA SER A 88 4.44 -8.34 -3.91
C SER A 88 5.75 -7.59 -4.15
N ILE A 89 5.89 -6.34 -3.71
CA ILE A 89 7.16 -5.58 -3.77
C ILE A 89 8.25 -6.26 -2.94
N ILE A 90 7.92 -6.73 -1.74
CA ILE A 90 8.87 -7.43 -0.86
C ILE A 90 9.29 -8.78 -1.47
N SER A 91 8.36 -9.52 -2.07
CA SER A 91 8.63 -10.84 -2.66
C SER A 91 9.33 -10.80 -4.03
N LEU A 92 9.21 -9.68 -4.76
CA LEU A 92 9.79 -9.49 -6.10
C LEU A 92 11.31 -9.73 -6.16
N PRO A 93 12.16 -9.16 -5.27
CA PRO A 93 13.59 -9.42 -5.29
C PRO A 93 13.92 -10.90 -5.04
N PHE A 94 13.20 -11.58 -4.15
CA PHE A 94 13.40 -13.02 -3.91
C PHE A 94 13.02 -13.87 -5.14
N TYR A 95 11.93 -13.51 -5.82
CA TYR A 95 11.53 -14.15 -7.07
C TYR A 95 12.55 -13.93 -8.20
N LEU A 96 13.08 -12.71 -8.32
CA LEU A 96 14.14 -12.42 -9.29
C LEU A 96 15.44 -13.17 -8.97
N LEU A 97 15.80 -13.29 -7.69
CA LEU A 97 16.95 -14.07 -7.26
C LEU A 97 16.79 -15.56 -7.60
N SER A 98 15.63 -16.16 -7.28
CA SER A 98 15.40 -17.58 -7.54
C SER A 98 15.44 -17.91 -9.03
N LYS A 99 14.85 -17.05 -9.87
CA LYS A 99 14.96 -17.12 -11.33
C LYS A 99 16.41 -17.00 -11.81
N ALA A 100 17.20 -16.09 -11.24
CA ALA A 100 18.60 -15.92 -11.61
C ALA A 100 19.47 -17.13 -11.25
N VAL A 101 19.18 -17.79 -10.12
CA VAL A 101 19.84 -19.04 -9.70
C VAL A 101 19.45 -20.19 -10.64
N GLN A 102 18.16 -20.39 -10.92
CA GLN A 102 17.70 -21.45 -11.83
C GLN A 102 18.28 -21.32 -13.25
N ARG A 103 18.55 -20.09 -13.70
CA ARG A 103 19.15 -19.83 -15.02
C ARG A 103 20.64 -20.15 -15.11
N LYS A 104 21.32 -20.36 -13.97
CA LYS A 104 22.73 -20.76 -13.92
C LYS A 104 22.90 -22.28 -13.83
N GLU A 105 21.85 -23.01 -13.48
CA GLU A 105 21.88 -24.47 -13.27
C GLU A 105 21.36 -25.29 -14.47
N GLY A 106 20.81 -24.64 -15.50
CA GLY A 106 20.37 -25.27 -16.75
C GLY A 106 21.05 -24.66 -17.97
#